data_AF-A0A937K2C1-F1
#
_entry.id   AF-A0A937K2C1-F1
#
_cell.length_a   1.000
_cell.length_b   1.000
_cell.length_c   1.000
_cell.angle_alpha   90.00
_cell.angle_beta   90.00
_cell.angle_gamma   90.00
#
_symmetry.space_group_name_H-M   'P 1'
#
loop_
_entity.id
_entity.type
_entity.pdbx_description
1 polymer ?
#
loop_
_entity_poly.entity_id
_entity_poly.type
_entity_poly.pdbx_seq_one_letter_code
_entity_poly.pdbx_strand_id
1 'polypeptide(L)'
;MRKDEFNIMGDIKLIEELKAQLICVIGEFFQLLTRGSNVAKDAVLECISSAMIILYLLGEKLGYSYLQIDENTKEKIRIGIVDEDNQENYGDALRKLHHHLKERRD
;
A
#
# COMPACT_ATOMS: atom_id res chain seq x y z
N MET A 1 -18.52 -12.72 29.12
CA MET A 1 -17.71 -11.85 28.23
C MET A 1 -18.60 -10.75 27.69
N ARG A 2 -18.10 -9.52 27.67
CA ARG A 2 -18.87 -8.34 27.21
C ARG A 2 -18.81 -8.23 25.69
N LYS A 3 -19.85 -7.65 25.07
CA LYS A 3 -19.96 -7.45 23.61
C LYS A 3 -18.76 -6.67 23.04
N ASP A 4 -18.21 -5.73 23.80
CA ASP A 4 -17.06 -4.92 23.40
C ASP A 4 -15.75 -5.73 23.32
N GLU A 5 -15.56 -6.71 24.22
CA GLU A 5 -14.40 -7.63 24.16
C GLU A 5 -14.46 -8.50 22.90
N PHE A 6 -15.66 -8.87 22.44
CA PHE A 6 -15.84 -9.66 21.21
C PHE A 6 -15.55 -8.84 19.95
N ASN A 7 -15.93 -7.56 19.93
CA ASN A 7 -15.61 -6.64 18.84
C ASN A 7 -14.09 -6.41 18.74
N ILE A 8 -13.42 -6.14 19.87
CA ILE A 8 -11.96 -5.95 19.91
C ILE A 8 -11.23 -7.21 19.43
N MET A 9 -11.68 -8.39 19.87
CA MET A 9 -11.02 -9.66 19.49
C MET A 9 -11.27 -10.02 18.01
N GLY A 10 -12.43 -9.65 17.46
CA GLY A 10 -12.75 -9.76 16.03
C GLY A 10 -11.87 -8.86 15.17
N ASP A 11 -11.66 -7.61 15.59
CA ASP A 11 -10.80 -6.66 14.90
C ASP A 11 -9.32 -7.11 14.94
N ILE A 12 -8.84 -7.62 16.09
CA ILE A 12 -7.48 -8.18 16.20
C ILE A 12 -7.30 -9.36 15.26
N LYS A 13 -8.25 -10.30 15.22
CA LYS A 13 -8.18 -11.46 14.34
C LYS A 13 -8.08 -11.03 12.87
N LEU A 14 -8.91 -10.09 12.44
CA LEU A 14 -8.90 -9.58 11.08
C LEU A 14 -7.57 -8.87 10.75
N ILE A 15 -7.02 -8.09 11.69
CA ILE A 15 -5.70 -7.45 11.54
C ILE A 15 -4.60 -8.50 11.34
N GLU A 16 -4.59 -9.58 12.13
CA GLU A 16 -3.61 -10.67 11.95
C GLU A 16 -3.76 -11.38 10.60
N GLU A 17 -5.00 -11.65 10.16
CA GLU A 17 -5.28 -12.24 8.86
C GLU A 17 -4.80 -11.35 7.70
N LEU A 18 -5.07 -10.04 7.77
CA LEU A 18 -4.62 -9.08 6.77
C LEU A 18 -3.08 -8.97 6.72
N LYS A 19 -2.40 -9.00 7.87
CA LYS A 19 -0.92 -9.02 7.92
C LYS A 19 -0.34 -10.29 7.30
N ALA A 20 -0.93 -11.45 7.59
CA ALA A 20 -0.51 -12.72 6.98
C ALA A 20 -0.69 -12.70 5.46
N GLN A 21 -1.84 -12.21 4.97
CA GLN A 21 -2.10 -12.04 3.54
C GLN A 21 -1.09 -11.09 2.89
N LEU A 22 -0.76 -9.98 3.55
CA LEU A 22 0.24 -9.04 3.03
C LEU A 22 1.59 -9.73 2.79
N ILE A 23 2.06 -10.51 3.75
CA ILE A 23 3.33 -11.25 3.63
C ILE A 23 3.27 -12.25 2.47
N CYS A 24 2.14 -12.96 2.29
CA CYS A 24 1.97 -13.87 1.16
C CYS A 24 2.07 -13.14 -0.19
N VAL A 25 1.38 -12.00 -0.34
CA VAL A 25 1.42 -11.18 -1.57
C VAL A 25 2.84 -10.70 -1.87
N ILE A 26 3.59 -10.28 -0.85
CA ILE A 26 5.00 -9.87 -1.03
C ILE A 26 5.89 -11.06 -1.44
N GLY A 27 5.65 -12.25 -0.86
CA GLY A 27 6.35 -13.47 -1.25
C GLY A 27 6.09 -13.85 -2.71
N GLU A 28 4.83 -13.80 -3.14
CA GLU A 28 4.43 -14.02 -4.54
C GLU A 28 5.07 -12.98 -5.47
N PHE A 29 5.04 -11.71 -5.08
CA PHE A 29 5.67 -10.63 -5.85
C PHE A 29 7.15 -10.90 -6.11
N PHE A 30 7.90 -11.34 -5.10
CA PHE A 30 9.31 -11.71 -5.28
C PHE A 30 9.50 -12.93 -6.17
N GLN A 31 8.65 -13.95 -6.06
CA GLN A 31 8.72 -15.12 -6.94
C GLN A 31 8.41 -14.77 -8.40
N LEU A 32 7.42 -13.92 -8.65
CA LEU A 32 7.02 -13.53 -10.00
C LEU A 32 8.16 -12.84 -10.76
N LEU A 33 8.94 -12.00 -10.07
CA LEU A 33 10.09 -11.31 -10.65
C LEU A 33 11.26 -12.26 -11.01
N THR A 34 11.23 -13.51 -10.54
CA THR A 34 12.19 -14.55 -10.97
C THR A 34 11.81 -15.23 -12.30
N ARG A 35 10.57 -15.04 -12.76
CA ARG A 35 10.02 -15.67 -13.97
C ARG A 35 10.13 -14.68 -15.14
N GLY A 36 10.42 -15.18 -16.34
CA GLY A 36 10.67 -14.35 -17.53
C GLY A 36 9.56 -13.33 -17.88
N SER A 37 9.93 -12.29 -18.62
CA SER A 37 9.24 -10.99 -18.73
C SER A 37 7.78 -10.99 -19.19
N ASN A 38 7.31 -11.97 -19.97
CA ASN A 38 5.97 -11.95 -20.54
C ASN A 38 4.87 -12.52 -19.63
N VAL A 39 5.21 -13.43 -18.71
CA VAL A 39 4.25 -13.98 -17.72
C VAL A 39 4.18 -13.09 -16.48
N ALA A 40 5.23 -12.30 -16.24
CA ALA A 40 5.38 -11.52 -15.01
C ALA A 40 4.57 -10.22 -14.98
N LYS A 41 4.22 -9.60 -16.12
CA LYS A 41 3.64 -8.24 -16.13
C LYS A 41 2.25 -8.14 -15.47
N ASP A 42 1.29 -8.94 -15.91
CA ASP A 42 -0.08 -8.88 -15.40
C ASP A 42 -0.12 -9.36 -13.94
N ALA A 43 0.63 -10.42 -13.63
CA ALA A 43 0.76 -10.94 -12.27
C ALA A 43 1.42 -9.91 -11.31
N VAL A 44 2.39 -9.13 -11.77
CA VAL A 44 3.00 -8.05 -10.98
C VAL A 44 1.98 -6.95 -10.67
N LEU A 45 1.16 -6.55 -11.65
CA LEU A 45 0.13 -5.54 -11.44
C LEU A 45 -0.93 -6.02 -10.43
N GLU A 46 -1.32 -7.30 -10.51
CA GLU A 46 -2.24 -7.94 -9.56
C GLU A 46 -1.67 -7.97 -8.13
N CYS A 47 -0.39 -8.33 -7.95
CA CYS A 47 0.25 -8.33 -6.64
C CYS A 47 0.32 -6.92 -6.05
N ILE A 48 0.71 -5.91 -6.84
CA ILE A 48 0.78 -4.51 -6.38
C ILE A 48 -0.62 -4.04 -5.94
N SER A 49 -1.64 -4.31 -6.75
CA SER A 49 -3.02 -3.90 -6.44
C SER A 49 -3.55 -4.60 -5.19
N SER A 50 -3.25 -5.89 -5.03
CA SER A 50 -3.63 -6.68 -3.85
C SER A 50 -2.97 -6.14 -2.57
N ALA A 51 -1.67 -5.83 -2.63
CA ALA A 51 -0.95 -5.23 -1.51
C ALA A 51 -1.55 -3.87 -1.11
N MET A 52 -1.90 -3.02 -2.09
CA MET A 52 -2.56 -1.75 -1.84
C MET A 52 -3.90 -1.93 -1.12
N ILE A 53 -4.77 -2.83 -1.59
CA ILE A 53 -6.06 -3.12 -0.96
C ILE A 53 -5.86 -3.57 0.49
N ILE A 54 -4.94 -4.50 0.74
CA ILE A 54 -4.66 -5.01 2.08
C ILE A 54 -4.19 -3.87 3.01
N LEU A 55 -3.32 -2.97 2.53
CA LEU A 55 -2.84 -1.82 3.31
C LEU A 55 -3.96 -0.84 3.66
N TYR A 56 -4.91 -0.57 2.76
CA TYR A 56 -6.07 0.27 3.09
C TYR A 56 -6.97 -0.38 4.14
N LEU A 57 -7.27 -1.68 3.99
CA LEU A 57 -8.08 -2.41 4.97
C LEU A 57 -7.40 -2.47 6.34
N LEU A 58 -6.08 -2.69 6.39
CA LEU A 58 -5.30 -2.62 7.62
C LEU A 58 -5.38 -1.25 8.27
N GLY A 59 -5.21 -0.18 7.49
CA GLY A 59 -5.30 1.18 7.99
C GLY A 59 -6.68 1.50 8.60
N GLU A 60 -7.77 1.08 7.95
CA GLU A 60 -9.14 1.24 8.47
C GLU A 60 -9.33 0.51 9.80
N LYS A 61 -8.86 -0.74 9.92
CA LYS A 61 -8.91 -1.49 11.19
C LYS A 61 -8.01 -0.94 12.28
N LEU A 62 -6.96 -0.20 11.92
CA LEU A 62 -6.09 0.51 12.85
C LEU A 62 -6.59 1.93 13.21
N GLY A 63 -7.77 2.33 12.71
CA GLY A 63 -8.40 3.60 13.05
C GLY A 63 -8.08 4.77 12.11
N TYR A 64 -7.52 4.50 10.92
CA TYR A 64 -7.25 5.51 9.90
C TYR A 64 -8.26 5.41 8.75
N SER A 65 -8.92 6.52 8.43
CA SER A 65 -9.74 6.59 7.22
C SER A 65 -8.88 6.48 5.95
N TYR A 66 -9.49 6.01 4.85
CA TYR A 66 -8.80 5.96 3.55
C TYR A 66 -8.29 7.34 3.11
N LEU A 67 -9.03 8.42 3.42
CA LEU A 67 -8.61 9.78 3.15
C LEU A 67 -7.33 10.16 3.92
N GLN A 68 -7.24 9.81 5.20
CA GLN A 68 -6.02 10.06 5.99
C GLN A 68 -4.81 9.32 5.43
N ILE A 69 -5.01 8.08 4.94
CA ILE A 69 -3.96 7.29 4.29
C ILE A 69 -3.52 7.97 2.99
N ASP A 70 -4.46 8.43 2.16
CA ASP A 70 -4.20 9.14 0.91
C ASP A 70 -3.44 10.45 1.14
N GLU A 71 -3.89 11.26 2.10
CA GLU A 71 -3.27 12.54 2.44
C GLU A 71 -1.85 12.36 2.96
N ASN A 72 -1.64 11.42 3.89
CA ASN A 72 -0.31 11.07 4.39
C ASN A 72 0.60 10.50 3.29
N THR A 73 0.05 9.73 2.35
CA THR A 73 0.81 9.23 1.18
C THR A 73 1.25 10.38 0.28
N LYS A 74 0.36 11.34 -0.03
CA LYS A 74 0.70 12.53 -0.82
C LYS A 74 1.78 13.38 -0.14
N GLU A 75 1.69 13.54 1.18
CA GLU A 75 2.69 14.30 1.94
C GLU A 75 4.06 13.62 1.91
N LYS A 76 4.12 12.28 2.10
CA LYS A 76 5.38 11.52 1.98
C LYS A 76 6.01 11.64 0.59
N ILE A 77 5.21 11.63 -0.48
CA ILE A 77 5.70 11.84 -1.84
C ILE A 77 6.26 13.26 -1.99
N ARG A 78 5.58 14.28 -1.45
CA ARG A 78 6.04 15.67 -1.48
C ARG A 78 7.37 15.85 -0.75
N ILE A 79 7.52 15.23 0.43
CA ILE A 79 8.78 15.22 1.18
C ILE A 79 9.88 14.56 0.36
N GLY A 80 9.61 13.37 -0.22
CA GLY A 80 10.58 12.67 -1.06
C GLY A 80 11.06 13.49 -2.26
N ILE A 81 10.17 14.25 -2.92
CA ILE A 81 10.57 15.14 -4.02
C ILE A 81 11.53 16.24 -3.55
N VAL A 82 11.31 16.81 -2.36
CA VAL A 82 12.16 17.87 -1.81
C VAL A 82 13.51 17.31 -1.35
N ASP A 83 13.52 16.11 -0.76
CA ASP A 83 14.73 15.45 -0.29
C ASP A 83 15.61 14.99 -1.47
N GLU A 84 15.01 14.50 -2.56
CA GLU A 84 15.71 14.02 -3.76
C GLU A 84 16.26 15.13 -4.66
N ASP A 85 15.81 16.38 -4.54
CA ASP A 85 16.51 17.52 -5.18
C ASP A 85 17.98 17.66 -4.66
N ASN A 86 18.36 16.91 -3.61
CA ASN A 86 19.73 16.84 -3.08
C ASN A 86 20.52 15.54 -3.39
N GLN A 87 19.91 14.51 -4.00
CA GLN A 87 20.58 13.24 -4.37
C GLN A 87 19.98 12.65 -5.65
N GLU A 88 20.80 12.11 -6.58
CA GLU A 88 20.37 11.49 -7.86
C GLU A 88 19.51 10.21 -7.69
N ASN A 89 18.36 10.31 -7.06
CA ASN A 89 17.43 9.20 -6.85
C ASN A 89 15.99 9.67 -7.07
N TYR A 90 15.17 8.78 -7.63
CA TYR A 90 13.72 8.74 -7.91
C TYR A 90 12.86 10.01 -8.08
N GLY A 91 13.40 11.23 -8.12
CA GLY A 91 12.63 12.48 -8.01
C GLY A 91 11.65 12.66 -9.15
N ASP A 92 12.08 12.33 -10.37
CA ASP A 92 11.21 12.32 -11.54
C ASP A 92 10.06 11.30 -11.43
N ALA A 93 10.31 10.14 -10.83
CA ALA A 93 9.29 9.12 -10.60
C ALA A 93 8.28 9.59 -9.53
N LEU A 94 8.76 10.22 -8.46
CA LEU A 94 7.88 10.80 -7.43
C LEU A 94 7.06 11.98 -7.97
N ARG A 95 7.63 12.84 -8.81
CA ARG A 95 6.90 13.93 -9.49
C ARG A 95 5.78 13.38 -10.39
N LYS A 96 6.06 12.32 -11.16
CA LYS A 96 5.05 11.61 -11.97
C LYS A 96 3.94 11.01 -11.10
N LEU A 97 4.30 10.34 -10.01
CA LEU A 97 3.33 9.76 -9.08
C LEU A 97 2.48 10.84 -8.40
N HIS A 98 3.09 11.94 -7.96
CA HIS A 98 2.39 13.08 -7.37
C HIS A 98 1.37 13.67 -8.34
N HIS A 99 1.73 13.82 -9.62
CA HIS A 99 0.81 14.30 -10.65
C HIS A 99 -0.37 13.35 -10.84
N HIS A 100 -0.10 12.04 -11.01
CA HIS A 100 -1.14 11.01 -11.13
C HIS A 100 -2.12 11.00 -9.94
N LEU A 101 -1.62 11.17 -8.71
CA LEU A 101 -2.47 11.20 -7.51
C LEU A 101 -3.24 12.53 -7.34
N LYS A 102 -2.80 13.61 -7.99
CA LYS A 102 -3.49 14.89 -8.00
C LYS A 102 -4.66 14.89 -8.99
N GLU A 103 -4.50 14.21 -10.13
CA GLU A 103 -5.53 14.09 -11.18
C GLU A 103 -6.69 13.16 -10.80
N ARG A 104 -6.52 12.28 -9.81
CA ARG A 104 -7.61 11.43 -9.26
C ARG A 104 -8.71 12.19 -8.50
N ARG A 105 -8.67 13.53 -8.45
CA ARG A 105 -9.76 14.36 -7.91
C ARG A 105 -10.76 14.67 -9.02
N ASP A 106 -11.50 13.66 -9.48
CA ASP A 106 -12.74 13.80 -10.26
C ASP A 106 -13.68 12.64 -9.92
#